data_AF-A0A4D7C8I2-F1
#
_entry.id   AF-A0A4D7C8I2-F1
#
_cell.length_a   1.000
_cell.length_b   1.000
_cell.length_c   1.000
_cell.angle_alpha   90.00
_cell.angle_beta   90.00
_cell.angle_gamma   90.00
#
_symmetry.space_group_name_H-M   'P 1'
#
loop_
_entity.id
_entity.type
_entity.pdbx_description
1 polymer ?
#
loop_
_entity_poly.entity_id
_entity_poly.type
_entity_poly.pdbx_seq_one_letter_code
_entity_poly.pdbx_strand_id
1 'polypeptide(L)' 'MGIPSTPLTLNASFGYERGAFDFSETEVDPRDNGKLDWSLGVSASYKLFTFAVSYVDSNRDLNIGHAGVVASITAGF' A
#
# COMPACT_ATOMS: atom_id res chain seq x y z
N MET A 1 -12.97 5.13 -2.40
CA MET A 1 -14.18 6.00 -2.41
C MET A 1 -13.81 7.30 -3.11
N GLY A 2 -14.63 7.79 -4.04
CA GLY A 2 -14.36 9.05 -4.75
C GLY A 2 -14.49 10.26 -3.81
N ILE A 3 -13.64 11.26 -3.94
CA ILE A 3 -13.76 12.52 -3.18
C ILE A 3 -14.86 13.37 -3.85
N PRO A 4 -15.89 13.82 -3.12
CA PRO A 4 -16.99 14.61 -3.69
C PRO A 4 -16.48 15.77 -4.54
N SER A 5 -17.03 15.92 -5.74
CA SER A 5 -16.68 16.98 -6.70
C SER A 5 -15.26 16.93 -7.29
N THR A 6 -14.54 15.81 -7.17
CA THR A 6 -13.26 15.59 -7.89
C THR A 6 -13.25 14.23 -8.60
N PRO A 7 -12.55 14.08 -9.74
CA PRO A 7 -12.38 12.77 -10.39
C PRO A 7 -11.36 11.89 -9.64
N LEU A 8 -11.03 12.24 -8.39
CA LEU A 8 -10.04 11.56 -7.58
C LEU A 8 -10.69 10.45 -6.76
N THR A 9 -10.12 9.26 -6.86
CA THR A 9 -10.47 8.12 -6.00
C THR A 9 -9.31 7.84 -5.05
N LEU A 10 -9.61 7.91 -3.76
CA LEU A 10 -8.70 7.46 -2.71
C LEU A 10 -8.86 5.96 -2.52
N ASN A 11 -7.72 5.26 -2.50
CA ASN A 11 -7.59 3.84 -2.28
C ASN A 11 -6.66 3.64 -1.08
N ALA A 12 -7.11 2.85 -0.12
CA ALA A 12 -6.28 2.44 1.01
C ALA A 12 -6.51 0.95 1.24
N SER A 13 -5.45 0.23 1.59
CA SER A 13 -5.54 -1.16 2.03
C SER A 13 -4.69 -1.35 3.27
N PHE A 14 -5.11 -2.30 4.10
CA PHE A 14 -4.35 -2.79 5.24
C PHE A 14 -4.55 -4.30 5.29
N GLY A 15 -3.47 -5.02 5.55
CA GLY A 15 -3.44 -6.47 5.67
C GLY A 15 -2.61 -6.83 6.88
N TYR A 16 -3.16 -7.65 7.75
CA TYR A 16 -2.46 -8.15 8.93
C TYR A 16 -2.30 -9.65 8.80
N GLU A 17 -1.07 -10.13 8.96
CA GLU A 17 -0.76 -11.55 8.89
C GLU A 17 0.08 -12.01 10.08
N ARG A 18 -0.15 -13.27 10.47
CA ARG A 18 0.65 -14.01 11.44
C ARG A 18 1.10 -15.30 10.77
N GLY A 19 2.38 -15.38 10.44
CA GLY A 19 2.89 -16.44 9.57
C GLY A 19 4.41 -16.43 9.49
N ALA A 20 4.94 -16.87 8.35
CA ALA A 20 6.38 -17.03 8.11
C ALA A 20 7.18 -15.71 8.05
N PHE A 21 6.61 -14.58 8.47
CA PHE A 21 7.28 -13.28 8.62
C PHE A 21 6.86 -12.57 9.93
N ASP A 22 6.33 -13.33 10.90
CA ASP A 22 5.95 -12.88 12.26
C ASP A 22 7.11 -13.07 13.25
N PHE A 23 8.32 -12.65 12.88
CA PHE A 23 9.50 -12.78 13.73
C PHE A 23 10.35 -11.51 13.70
N SER A 24 10.81 -11.08 14.86
CA SER A 24 11.75 -9.98 15.04
C SER A 24 13.18 -10.51 14.95
N GLU A 25 14.02 -9.87 14.13
CA GLU A 25 15.46 -10.10 14.11
C GLU A 25 16.18 -9.36 15.26
N THR A 26 15.53 -8.39 15.89
CA THR A 26 16.13 -7.51 16.90
C THR A 26 15.20 -7.39 18.10
N GLU A 27 15.47 -8.22 19.12
CA GLU A 27 14.75 -8.26 20.40
C GLU A 27 13.29 -8.74 20.36
N VAL A 28 12.90 -9.43 21.42
CA VAL A 28 11.50 -9.73 21.74
C VAL A 28 10.83 -8.40 22.10
N ASP A 29 10.50 -7.56 21.11
CA ASP A 29 9.58 -6.44 21.32
C ASP A 29 8.18 -7.06 21.53
N PRO A 30 7.51 -6.85 22.69
CA PRO A 30 6.15 -7.32 22.91
C PRO A 30 5.10 -6.75 21.93
N ARG A 31 5.49 -5.81 21.05
CA ARG A 31 4.70 -5.32 19.91
C ARG A 31 4.82 -6.18 18.66
N ASP A 32 5.72 -7.15 18.67
CA ASP A 32 6.05 -7.99 17.51
C ASP A 32 5.04 -9.13 17.34
N ASN A 33 3.78 -8.74 17.19
CA ASN A 33 2.65 -9.62 16.96
C ASN A 33 2.19 -9.44 15.52
N GLY A 34 2.87 -10.00 14.53
CA GLY A 34 2.41 -10.04 13.13
C GLY A 34 2.91 -8.91 12.23
N LYS A 35 2.87 -9.20 10.93
CA LYS A 35 3.24 -8.27 9.85
C LYS A 35 2.01 -7.49 9.41
N LEU A 36 2.15 -6.17 9.32
CA LEU A 36 1.14 -5.24 8.84
C LEU A 36 1.61 -4.63 7.53
N ASP A 37 0.96 -5.03 6.44
CA ASP A 37 1.14 -4.42 5.13
C ASP A 37 0.06 -3.37 4.91
N TRP A 38 0.44 -2.20 4.42
CA TRP A 38 -0.51 -1.14 4.10
C TRP A 38 -0.18 -0.46 2.78
N SER A 39 -1.20 0.09 2.16
CA SER A 39 -1.03 0.95 1.00
C SER A 39 -1.97 2.14 1.06
N LEU A 40 -1.52 3.25 0.49
CA LEU A 40 -2.30 4.45 0.29
C LEU A 40 -2.04 4.99 -1.10
N GLY A 41 -3.11 5.21 -1.87
CA GLY A 41 -3.00 5.70 -3.23
C GLY A 41 -4.16 6.57 -3.67
N VAL A 42 -3.90 7.36 -4.70
CA VAL A 42 -4.89 8.19 -5.36
C VAL A 42 -4.89 7.86 -6.83
N SER A 43 -6.07 7.88 -7.44
CA SER A 43 -6.24 7.70 -8.87
C SER A 43 -7.16 8.78 -9.44
N ALA A 44 -6.92 9.16 -10.69
CA ALA A 44 -7.71 10.13 -11.43
C ALA A 44 -8.04 9.56 -12.80
N SER A 45 -9.31 9.60 -13.19
CA SER A 45 -9.74 9.21 -14.53
C SER A 45 -10.06 10.44 -15.38
N TYR A 46 -9.48 10.48 -16.58
CA TYR A 46 -9.76 11.51 -17.58
C TYR A 46 -9.89 10.87 -18.97
N LYS A 47 -11.10 10.95 -19.55
CA LYS A 47 -11.46 10.29 -20.81
C LYS A 47 -11.13 8.78 -20.74
N LEU A 48 -10.33 8.30 -21.68
CA LEU A 48 -9.89 6.90 -21.79
C LEU A 48 -8.69 6.56 -20.90
N PHE A 49 -8.13 7.53 -20.18
CA PHE A 49 -6.94 7.34 -19.35
C PHE A 49 -7.26 7.36 -17.86
N THR A 50 -6.61 6.47 -17.11
CA THR A 50 -6.58 6.49 -15.65
C THR A 50 -5.12 6.61 -15.20
N PHE A 51 -4.86 7.60 -14.35
CA PHE A 51 -3.57 7.82 -13.71
C PHE A 51 -3.69 7.38 -12.25
N ALA A 52 -2.71 6.66 -11.73
CA ALA A 52 -2.68 6.32 -10.31
C ALA A 52 -1.26 6.41 -9.74
N VAL A 53 -1.19 6.77 -8.47
CA VAL A 53 0.01 6.69 -7.66
C VAL A 53 -0.34 6.09 -6.30
N SER A 54 0.47 5.18 -5.81
CA SER A 54 0.31 4.57 -4.49
C SER A 54 1.64 4.40 -3.78
N TYR A 55 1.64 4.62 -2.48
CA TYR A 55 2.70 4.22 -1.56
C TYR A 55 2.30 2.89 -0.91
N VAL A 56 3.23 1.94 -0.86
CA VAL A 56 3.05 0.61 -0.28
C VAL A 56 4.18 0.38 0.70
N ASP A 57 3.85 -0.09 1.90
CA ASP A 57 4.82 -0.24 2.97
C ASP A 57 4.40 -1.35 3.94
N SER A 58 5.36 -1.83 4.72
CA SER A 58 5.18 -2.86 5.74
C SER A 58 5.81 -2.37 7.03
N ASN A 59 5.21 -2.70 8.18
CA ASN A 59 5.84 -2.41 9.48
C ASN A 59 7.09 -3.27 9.78
N ARG A 60 7.54 -4.06 8.81
CA ARG A 60 8.69 -4.96 8.90
C ARG A 60 9.81 -4.48 7.99
N ASP A 61 11.00 -4.40 8.57
CA ASP A 61 12.24 -4.10 7.87
C ASP A 61 13.11 -5.37 7.89
N LEU A 62 12.87 -6.25 6.93
CA LEU A 62 13.53 -7.57 6.83
C LEU A 62 14.69 -7.55 5.82
N ASN A 63 15.15 -6.38 5.37
CA ASN A 63 16.17 -6.21 4.31
C ASN A 63 15.87 -6.90 2.95
N ILE A 64 14.70 -7.51 2.80
CA ILE A 64 14.21 -8.20 1.59
C ILE A 64 13.21 -7.36 0.78
N GLY A 65 12.81 -6.20 1.31
CA GLY A 65 11.90 -5.27 0.67
C GLY A 65 11.68 -4.04 1.55
N HIS A 66 11.64 -2.87 0.94
CA HIS A 66 11.36 -1.60 1.59
C HIS A 66 10.08 -1.00 1.04
N ALA A 67 9.58 0.04 1.72
CA ALA A 67 8.51 0.86 1.21
C ALA A 67 8.75 1.33 -0.23
N GLY A 68 7.68 1.37 -1.03
CA GLY A 68 7.76 1.66 -2.46
C GLY A 68 6.64 2.57 -2.94
N VAL A 69 6.94 3.31 -4.00
CA VAL A 69 5.94 4.09 -4.75
C VAL A 69 5.68 3.40 -6.08
N VAL A 70 4.40 3.16 -6.39
CA VAL A 70 3.93 2.60 -7.66
C VAL A 70 3.17 3.69 -8.39
N ALA A 71 3.58 3.98 -9.63
CA ALA A 71 2.87 4.88 -10.52
C ALA A 71 2.38 4.09 -11.75
N SER A 72 1.15 4.36 -12.19
CA SER A 72 0.56 3.67 -13.34
C SER A 72 -0.27 4.60 -14.22
N ILE A 73 -0.32 4.24 -15.50
CA ILE A 73 -1.17 4.84 -16.52
C ILE A 73 -1.86 3.70 -17.25
N THR A 74 -3.19 3.71 -17.25
CA THR A 74 -4.02 2.71 -17.93
C THR A 74 -4.86 3.39 -19.00
N ALA A 75 -5.01 2.75 -20.15
CA ALA A 75 -5.93 3.17 -21.22
C ALA A 75 -7.01 2.10 -21.42
N GLY A 76 -8.27 2.51 -21.51
CA GLY A 76 -9.41 1.63 -21.84
C GLY A 76 -10.03 1.99 -23.19
N PHE A 77 -10.23 1.00 -24.08
CA PHE A 77 -10.81 1.14 -25.41
C PHE A 77 -12.04 0.25 -25.59
#